data_AF-A0A1L7WDY4-F1
#
_entry.id   AF-A0A1L7WDY4-F1
#
_cell.length_a   1.000
_cell.length_b   1.000
_cell.length_c   1.000
_cell.angle_alpha   90.00
_cell.angle_beta   90.00
_cell.angle_gamma   90.00
#
_symmetry.space_group_name_H-M   'P 1'
#
loop_
_entity.id
_entity.type
_entity.pdbx_description
1 polymer ?
#
loop_
_entity_poly.entity_id
_entity_poly.type
_entity_poly.pdbx_seq_one_letter_code
_entity_poly.pdbx_strand_id
1 'polypeptide(L)'
;MPSSTDNSTIPKEPLPASIPDLRNRLPKLEPRRRQAPPSNPLPVPETPSLPPPPELSTLTFQKPTRRILSPKDHELFLASKTYDLLLAFTFGLTDSVIDTPVSAIRDSDLSPALKTILKILDSVEDVVQRSPPEEQGDSRFGNKGFRDFVDLAVEEHTPWHEALGVPISAIPEISTYFLQSFGNRTRIDYGSGHELNFILWLLCLYQLRIVAPSDFRPLVLKVFTRYLEMMRKIQKTYYLEPAGSHGVWGLDDYQFLPFLFGASQLLHHPFIRPLSIHQSLTLEEYGKDYLYLGQVNFVNSVKNVEGLRWHSPMLDDVGSRFQAVLLQDKR
;
A
#
# COMPACT_ATOMS: atom_id res chain seq x y z
N MET A 1 -55.95 -35.73 -93.08
CA MET A 1 -55.93 -35.28 -91.67
C MET A 1 -54.50 -35.37 -91.20
N PRO A 2 -53.85 -34.23 -90.95
CA PRO A 2 -52.39 -34.11 -90.87
C PRO A 2 -51.91 -34.21 -89.41
N SER A 3 -50.66 -34.63 -89.20
CA SER A 3 -49.91 -34.20 -88.02
C SER A 3 -48.44 -34.08 -88.39
N SER A 4 -48.10 -32.88 -88.81
CA SER A 4 -46.76 -32.32 -88.92
C SER A 4 -45.98 -32.51 -87.62
N THR A 5 -44.93 -33.33 -87.65
CA THR A 5 -43.90 -33.35 -86.60
C THR A 5 -42.84 -32.32 -86.95
N ASP A 6 -42.96 -31.18 -86.29
CA ASP A 6 -42.03 -30.07 -86.33
C ASP A 6 -40.70 -30.46 -85.68
N ASN A 7 -39.61 -30.11 -86.35
CA ASN A 7 -38.24 -30.44 -85.96
C ASN A 7 -37.76 -29.34 -85.00
N SER A 8 -38.05 -29.46 -83.70
CA SER A 8 -37.60 -28.50 -82.68
C SER A 8 -36.23 -28.89 -82.13
N THR A 9 -35.20 -28.15 -82.55
CA THR A 9 -33.86 -28.15 -81.95
C THR A 9 -33.93 -27.65 -80.52
N ILE A 10 -33.77 -28.55 -79.55
CA ILE A 10 -33.59 -28.23 -78.13
C ILE A 10 -32.16 -27.67 -77.94
N PRO A 11 -31.96 -26.48 -77.35
CA PRO A 11 -30.63 -25.99 -77.02
C PRO A 11 -30.06 -26.84 -75.86
N LYS A 12 -28.81 -27.31 -75.99
CA LYS A 12 -28.06 -27.88 -74.87
C LYS A 12 -27.88 -26.81 -73.80
N GLU A 13 -28.56 -26.94 -72.66
CA GLU A 13 -28.25 -26.18 -71.46
C GLU A 13 -26.80 -26.48 -71.02
N PRO A 14 -25.98 -25.46 -70.72
CA PRO A 14 -24.67 -25.67 -70.14
C PRO A 14 -24.84 -26.17 -68.69
N LEU A 15 -24.09 -27.21 -68.33
CA LEU A 15 -23.97 -27.72 -66.95
C LEU A 15 -23.74 -26.55 -65.98
N PRO A 16 -24.41 -26.51 -64.82
CA PRO A 16 -24.19 -25.44 -63.85
C PRO A 16 -22.73 -25.45 -63.41
N ALA A 17 -22.08 -24.29 -63.52
CA ALA A 17 -20.71 -24.08 -63.09
C ALA A 17 -20.51 -24.61 -61.67
N SER A 18 -19.48 -25.45 -61.49
CA SER A 18 -19.05 -25.95 -60.19
C SER A 18 -18.96 -24.81 -59.19
N ILE A 19 -19.58 -24.99 -58.01
CA ILE A 19 -19.55 -24.07 -56.88
C ILE A 19 -18.10 -23.60 -56.68
N PRO A 20 -17.80 -22.28 -56.77
CA PRO A 20 -16.43 -21.79 -56.58
C PRO A 20 -15.94 -22.15 -55.17
N ASP A 21 -14.75 -22.76 -55.07
CA ASP A 21 -14.15 -23.12 -53.80
C ASP A 21 -13.86 -21.84 -52.98
N LEU A 22 -14.70 -21.58 -51.99
CA LEU A 22 -14.66 -20.40 -51.10
C LEU A 22 -13.37 -20.33 -50.27
N ARG A 23 -12.58 -21.40 -50.20
CA ARG A 23 -11.29 -21.43 -49.49
C ARG A 23 -10.29 -20.44 -50.07
N ASN A 24 -10.39 -20.10 -51.35
CA ASN A 24 -9.49 -19.16 -52.02
C ASN A 24 -9.87 -17.67 -51.80
N ARG A 25 -10.99 -17.39 -51.12
CA ARG A 25 -11.43 -16.02 -50.77
C ARG A 25 -11.33 -15.70 -49.27
N LEU A 26 -10.91 -16.65 -48.44
CA LEU A 26 -10.71 -16.40 -47.03
C LEU A 26 -9.31 -15.77 -46.82
N PRO A 27 -9.20 -14.56 -46.26
CA PRO A 27 -7.90 -14.01 -45.89
C PRO A 27 -7.24 -14.96 -44.90
N LYS A 28 -5.97 -15.33 -45.15
CA LYS A 28 -5.19 -16.16 -44.22
C LYS A 28 -5.16 -15.46 -42.87
N LEU A 29 -5.62 -16.16 -41.83
CA LEU A 29 -5.47 -15.71 -40.44
C LEU A 29 -3.98 -15.73 -40.11
N GLU A 30 -3.30 -14.61 -40.36
CA GLU A 30 -1.95 -14.43 -39.83
C GLU A 30 -2.06 -14.36 -38.30
N PRO A 31 -1.18 -15.06 -37.55
CA PRO A 31 -1.08 -14.85 -36.12
C PRO A 31 -0.83 -13.36 -35.92
N ARG A 32 -1.80 -12.66 -35.32
CA ARG A 32 -1.63 -11.26 -34.95
C ARG A 32 -0.39 -11.23 -34.06
N ARG A 33 0.74 -10.79 -34.60
CA ARG A 33 1.95 -10.54 -33.83
C ARG A 33 1.50 -9.62 -32.71
N ARG A 34 1.48 -10.12 -31.46
CA ARG A 34 1.24 -9.27 -30.30
C ARG A 34 2.35 -8.23 -30.37
N GLN A 35 2.04 -7.06 -30.93
CA GLN A 35 2.84 -5.88 -30.65
C GLN A 35 2.82 -5.79 -29.13
N ALA A 36 4.00 -5.82 -28.53
CA ALA A 36 4.13 -5.41 -27.14
C ALA A 36 3.38 -4.07 -27.04
N PRO A 37 2.46 -3.91 -26.08
CA PRO A 37 1.80 -2.63 -25.91
C PRO A 37 2.88 -1.55 -25.86
N PRO A 38 2.66 -0.38 -26.48
CA PRO A 38 3.62 0.71 -26.40
C PRO A 38 3.97 0.89 -24.93
N SER A 39 5.25 0.75 -24.59
CA SER A 39 5.74 1.08 -23.27
C SER A 39 5.54 2.58 -23.12
N ASN A 40 4.44 2.96 -22.49
CA ASN A 40 4.32 4.28 -21.90
C ASN A 40 4.91 4.08 -20.50
N PRO A 41 6.21 4.32 -20.28
CA PRO A 41 6.73 4.24 -18.93
C PRO A 41 5.99 5.34 -18.17
N LEU A 42 5.01 4.93 -17.35
CA LEU A 42 4.50 5.80 -16.31
C LEU A 42 5.75 6.34 -15.60
N PRO A 43 5.89 7.66 -15.41
CA PRO A 43 7.07 8.21 -14.77
C PRO A 43 7.15 7.63 -13.36
N VAL A 44 8.00 6.61 -13.18
CA VAL A 44 8.33 6.07 -11.87
C VAL A 44 9.23 7.11 -11.23
N PRO A 45 8.89 7.67 -10.06
CA PRO A 45 9.77 8.62 -9.39
C PRO A 45 11.14 7.98 -9.15
N GLU A 46 12.20 8.74 -9.37
CA GLU A 46 13.55 8.25 -9.07
C GLU A 46 13.72 8.06 -7.56
N THR A 47 14.15 6.87 -7.14
CA THR A 47 14.47 6.57 -5.75
C THR A 47 15.78 7.23 -5.36
N PRO A 48 15.79 8.14 -4.37
CA PRO A 48 17.04 8.74 -3.90
C PRO A 48 17.98 7.69 -3.31
N SER A 49 19.29 7.86 -3.53
CA SER A 49 20.29 6.96 -2.99
C SER A 49 20.29 7.00 -1.45
N LEU A 50 20.03 5.86 -0.81
CA LEU A 50 20.10 5.72 0.63
C LEU A 50 21.56 5.67 1.11
N PRO A 51 22.04 6.63 1.93
CA PRO A 51 23.39 6.54 2.49
C PRO A 51 23.52 5.33 3.44
N PRO A 52 24.73 4.75 3.56
CA PRO A 52 24.99 3.72 4.55
C PRO A 52 24.83 4.26 5.99
N PRO A 53 24.50 3.40 6.97
CA PRO A 53 24.41 3.83 8.35
C PRO A 53 25.75 4.36 8.87
N PRO A 54 25.75 5.43 9.70
CA PRO A 54 26.95 5.99 10.29
C PRO A 54 27.64 5.00 11.23
N GLU A 55 28.88 5.28 11.60
CA GLU A 55 29.58 4.49 12.62
C GLU A 55 28.93 4.72 13.99
N LEU A 56 28.64 3.63 14.72
CA LEU A 56 27.92 3.69 15.98
C LEU A 56 28.62 4.55 17.04
N SER A 57 29.96 4.61 17.00
CA SER A 57 30.76 5.44 17.90
C SER A 57 30.62 6.95 17.67
N THR A 58 30.07 7.36 16.52
CA THR A 58 29.86 8.77 16.16
C THR A 58 28.46 9.27 16.52
N LEU A 59 27.57 8.36 16.92
CA LEU A 59 26.19 8.70 17.25
C LEU A 59 26.09 9.33 18.63
N THR A 60 25.32 10.42 18.70
CA THR A 60 24.90 11.05 19.94
C THR A 60 23.38 11.09 19.97
N PHE A 61 22.79 10.73 21.09
CA PHE A 61 21.34 10.59 21.20
C PHE A 61 20.71 11.73 21.99
N GLN A 62 19.54 12.17 21.55
CA GLN A 62 18.73 13.18 22.21
C GLN A 62 17.25 12.88 22.04
N LYS A 63 16.46 13.06 23.10
CA LYS A 63 15.00 12.98 23.01
C LYS A 63 14.45 14.00 21.99
N PRO A 64 13.72 13.55 20.93
CA PRO A 64 13.16 14.44 19.92
C PRO A 64 12.22 15.48 20.50
N THR A 65 12.25 16.66 19.90
CA THR A 65 11.36 17.78 20.23
C THR A 65 10.81 18.39 18.95
N ARG A 66 9.67 19.08 19.04
CA ARG A 66 9.07 19.72 17.87
C ARG A 66 9.99 20.82 17.35
N ARG A 67 10.32 20.76 16.06
CA ARG A 67 11.15 21.75 15.36
C ARG A 67 10.44 22.46 14.21
N ILE A 68 9.40 21.85 13.63
CA ILE A 68 8.61 22.43 12.55
C ILE A 68 7.39 23.12 13.18
N LEU A 69 7.45 24.44 13.35
CA LEU A 69 6.40 25.23 13.99
C LEU A 69 5.87 26.35 13.09
N SER A 70 6.58 26.65 12.00
CA SER A 70 6.24 27.68 11.02
C SER A 70 6.53 27.19 9.60
N PRO A 71 5.99 27.88 8.56
CA PRO A 71 6.34 27.57 7.17
C PRO A 71 7.85 27.64 6.90
N LYS A 72 8.57 28.56 7.55
CA LYS A 72 10.03 28.68 7.43
C LYS A 72 10.76 27.47 8.01
N ASP A 73 10.30 26.94 9.14
CA ASP A 73 10.88 25.72 9.71
C ASP A 73 10.63 24.51 8.80
N HIS A 74 9.49 24.50 8.11
CA HIS A 74 9.17 23.48 7.13
C HIS A 74 10.10 23.58 5.91
N GLU A 75 10.39 24.78 5.39
CA GLU A 75 11.39 24.99 4.34
C GLU A 75 12.78 24.50 4.77
N LEU A 76 13.19 24.77 6.02
CA LEU A 76 14.45 24.26 6.57
C LEU A 76 14.47 22.72 6.63
N PHE A 77 13.35 22.10 7.00
CA PHE A 77 13.23 20.65 6.98
C PHE A 77 13.36 20.10 5.56
N LEU A 78 12.65 20.65 4.58
CA LEU A 78 12.70 20.22 3.18
C LEU A 78 14.10 20.35 2.57
N ALA A 79 14.90 21.33 3.00
CA ALA A 79 16.29 21.50 2.58
C ALA A 79 17.31 20.69 3.40
N SER A 80 16.85 19.90 4.39
CA SER A 80 17.74 19.19 5.32
C SER A 80 18.12 17.80 4.82
N LYS A 81 19.32 17.35 5.21
CA LYS A 81 19.76 15.95 5.00
C LYS A 81 18.84 14.92 5.64
N THR A 82 18.09 15.30 6.68
CA THR A 82 17.10 14.44 7.34
C THR A 82 15.92 14.14 6.41
N TYR A 83 15.46 15.13 5.66
CA TYR A 83 14.40 14.95 4.67
C TYR A 83 14.86 14.04 3.53
N ASP A 84 16.06 14.27 3.00
CA ASP A 84 16.66 13.43 1.95
C ASP A 84 16.80 11.97 2.42
N LEU A 85 17.31 11.77 3.64
CA LEU A 85 17.46 10.44 4.24
C LEU A 85 16.10 9.73 4.41
N LEU A 86 15.08 10.46 4.88
CA LEU A 86 13.74 9.92 5.06
C LEU A 86 13.12 9.49 3.73
N LEU A 87 13.25 10.33 2.68
CA LEU A 87 12.80 9.99 1.34
C LEU A 87 13.55 8.77 0.81
N ALA A 88 14.88 8.78 0.86
CA ALA A 88 15.71 7.66 0.38
C ALA A 88 15.33 6.35 1.07
N PHE A 89 15.07 6.37 2.38
CA PHE A 89 14.66 5.19 3.11
C PHE A 89 13.26 4.73 2.70
N THR A 90 12.29 5.64 2.62
CA THR A 90 10.90 5.31 2.26
C THR A 90 10.79 4.77 0.84
N PHE A 91 11.49 5.38 -0.12
CA PHE A 91 11.54 4.91 -1.50
C PHE A 91 12.35 3.61 -1.61
N GLY A 92 13.44 3.44 -0.85
CA GLY A 92 14.15 2.17 -0.76
C GLY A 92 13.28 1.00 -0.25
N LEU A 93 12.41 1.25 0.74
CA LEU A 93 11.40 0.30 1.18
C LEU A 93 10.37 0.03 0.06
N THR A 94 9.92 1.07 -0.63
CA THR A 94 8.96 0.96 -1.74
C THR A 94 9.50 0.12 -2.89
N ASP A 95 10.73 0.34 -3.33
CA ASP A 95 11.38 -0.42 -4.40
C ASP A 95 11.62 -1.87 -4.00
N SER A 96 11.87 -2.12 -2.71
CA SER A 96 12.13 -3.47 -2.22
C SER A 96 10.95 -4.41 -2.44
N VAL A 97 9.72 -3.90 -2.55
CA VAL A 97 8.49 -4.70 -2.69
C VAL A 97 7.92 -4.77 -4.11
N ILE A 98 8.63 -4.23 -5.11
CA ILE A 98 8.20 -4.29 -6.52
C ILE A 98 7.81 -5.73 -6.89
N ASP A 99 6.62 -5.87 -7.48
CA ASP A 99 6.07 -7.13 -8.01
C ASP A 99 6.04 -8.31 -7.02
N THR A 100 6.06 -8.02 -5.71
CA THR A 100 6.19 -9.06 -4.69
C THR A 100 4.96 -9.10 -3.76
N PRO A 101 4.18 -10.19 -3.74
CA PRO A 101 3.07 -10.34 -2.79
C PRO A 101 3.57 -10.65 -1.37
N VAL A 102 2.74 -10.38 -0.36
CA VAL A 102 3.04 -10.70 1.06
C VAL A 102 3.33 -12.20 1.24
N SER A 103 2.58 -13.08 0.59
CA SER A 103 2.77 -14.54 0.62
C SER A 103 4.14 -15.02 0.11
N ALA A 104 4.89 -14.20 -0.63
CA ALA A 104 6.23 -14.56 -1.10
C ALA A 104 7.27 -14.59 0.04
N ILE A 105 7.00 -13.94 1.17
CA ILE A 105 7.89 -13.93 2.33
C ILE A 105 7.44 -14.98 3.33
N ARG A 106 8.32 -15.93 3.63
CA ARG A 106 8.08 -16.96 4.64
C ARG A 106 8.69 -16.53 5.97
N ASP A 107 8.16 -17.07 7.06
CA ASP A 107 8.66 -16.74 8.40
C ASP A 107 10.11 -17.22 8.63
N SER A 108 10.54 -18.22 7.86
CA SER A 108 11.94 -18.68 7.82
C SER A 108 12.90 -17.61 7.29
N ASP A 109 12.41 -16.71 6.44
CA ASP A 109 13.20 -15.71 5.73
C ASP A 109 13.42 -14.45 6.61
N LEU A 110 12.79 -14.39 7.78
CA LEU A 110 12.90 -13.27 8.71
C LEU A 110 14.17 -13.36 9.56
N SER A 111 14.94 -12.26 9.57
CA SER A 111 16.07 -12.10 10.45
C SER A 111 15.65 -12.10 11.94
N PRO A 112 16.59 -12.36 12.86
CA PRO A 112 16.30 -12.31 14.31
C PRO A 112 15.71 -10.95 14.73
N ALA A 113 16.22 -9.85 14.18
CA ALA A 113 15.72 -8.51 14.45
C ALA A 113 14.24 -8.37 14.08
N LEU A 114 13.84 -8.81 12.88
CA LEU A 114 12.45 -8.72 12.43
C LEU A 114 11.51 -9.61 13.26
N LYS A 115 11.96 -10.80 13.65
CA LYS A 115 11.21 -11.67 14.57
C LYS A 115 11.00 -10.99 15.93
N THR A 116 11.99 -10.27 16.44
CA THR A 116 11.85 -9.48 17.67
C THR A 116 10.89 -8.31 17.48
N ILE A 117 10.95 -7.58 16.36
CA ILE A 117 10.00 -6.50 16.06
C ILE A 117 8.56 -7.03 16.06
N LEU A 118 8.30 -8.17 15.41
CA LEU A 118 6.95 -8.77 15.39
C LEU A 118 6.47 -9.12 16.80
N LYS A 119 7.33 -9.70 17.64
CA LYS A 119 7.00 -9.97 19.05
C LYS A 119 6.70 -8.70 19.84
N ILE A 120 7.39 -7.60 19.56
CA ILE A 120 7.10 -6.31 20.20
C ILE A 120 5.71 -5.80 19.78
N LEU A 121 5.33 -5.94 18.50
CA LEU A 121 3.99 -5.60 18.06
C LEU A 121 2.92 -6.49 18.72
N ASP A 122 3.23 -7.76 18.97
CA ASP A 122 2.36 -8.64 19.76
C ASP A 122 2.25 -8.19 21.22
N SER A 123 3.35 -7.75 21.85
CA SER A 123 3.32 -7.16 23.19
C SER A 123 2.52 -5.86 23.24
N VAL A 124 2.61 -4.99 22.22
CA VAL A 124 1.80 -3.77 22.13
C VAL A 124 0.31 -4.13 22.04
N GLU A 125 -0.04 -5.13 21.23
CA GLU A 125 -1.41 -5.61 21.14
C GLU A 125 -1.90 -6.23 22.47
N ASP A 126 -1.04 -6.92 23.21
CA ASP A 126 -1.37 -7.36 24.58
C ASP A 126 -1.67 -6.20 25.52
N VAL A 127 -0.94 -5.07 25.46
CA VAL A 127 -1.32 -3.89 26.26
C VAL A 127 -2.64 -3.27 25.82
N VAL A 128 -3.02 -3.34 24.54
CA VAL A 128 -4.40 -2.97 24.10
C VAL A 128 -5.44 -3.85 24.79
N GLN A 129 -5.20 -5.14 24.94
CA GLN A 129 -6.12 -6.06 25.63
C GLN A 129 -6.21 -5.76 27.14
N ARG A 130 -5.10 -5.37 27.75
CA ARG A 130 -5.03 -5.00 29.18
C ARG A 130 -5.54 -3.59 29.48
N SER A 131 -5.74 -2.77 28.46
CA SER A 131 -6.33 -1.42 28.56
C SER A 131 -7.68 -1.38 27.83
N PRO A 132 -8.72 -2.04 28.36
CA PRO A 132 -10.02 -2.10 27.69
C PRO A 132 -10.65 -0.70 27.52
N PRO A 133 -11.50 -0.49 26.50
CA PRO A 133 -12.20 0.77 26.32
C PRO A 133 -13.10 1.09 27.53
N GLU A 134 -13.17 2.36 27.93
CA GLU A 134 -14.11 2.83 28.93
C GLU A 134 -15.55 2.70 28.42
N GLU A 135 -16.53 2.53 29.32
CA GLU A 135 -17.95 2.62 28.97
C GLU A 135 -18.32 4.08 28.66
N GLN A 136 -18.79 4.36 27.43
CA GLN A 136 -19.06 5.72 26.96
C GLN A 136 -20.50 5.98 26.50
N GLY A 137 -21.41 5.03 26.71
CA GLY A 137 -22.79 5.10 26.21
C GLY A 137 -22.83 5.36 24.69
N ASP A 138 -23.60 6.38 24.28
CA ASP A 138 -23.79 6.77 22.87
C ASP A 138 -22.72 7.75 22.33
N SER A 139 -21.63 7.98 23.08
CA SER A 139 -20.57 8.89 22.60
C SER A 139 -19.90 8.33 21.34
N ARG A 140 -19.82 9.17 20.31
CA ARG A 140 -19.14 8.88 19.03
C ARG A 140 -17.69 9.39 18.95
N PHE A 141 -17.20 10.00 20.02
CA PHE A 141 -15.84 10.55 20.10
C PHE A 141 -14.85 9.49 20.61
N GLY A 142 -13.56 9.78 20.46
CA GLY A 142 -12.48 8.89 20.89
C GLY A 142 -12.58 8.44 22.34
N ASN A 143 -12.35 7.15 22.57
CA ASN A 143 -12.41 6.49 23.87
C ASN A 143 -11.22 6.87 24.76
N LYS A 144 -11.51 7.32 25.98
CA LYS A 144 -10.49 7.74 26.94
C LYS A 144 -9.56 6.61 27.40
N GLY A 145 -9.98 5.35 27.34
CA GLY A 145 -9.15 4.17 27.58
C GLY A 145 -7.93 4.10 26.65
N PHE A 146 -7.93 4.83 25.53
CA PHE A 146 -6.72 5.03 24.72
C PHE A 146 -5.56 5.65 25.51
N ARG A 147 -5.86 6.51 26.47
CA ARG A 147 -4.85 7.16 27.31
C ARG A 147 -4.15 6.14 28.20
N ASP A 148 -4.92 5.22 28.76
CA ASP A 148 -4.40 4.12 29.58
C ASP A 148 -3.51 3.21 28.76
N PHE A 149 -3.92 2.88 27.52
CA PHE A 149 -3.08 2.14 26.57
C PHE A 149 -1.74 2.85 26.30
N VAL A 150 -1.78 4.16 25.99
CA VAL A 150 -0.55 4.91 25.71
C VAL A 150 0.34 5.01 26.95
N ASP A 151 -0.23 5.24 28.13
CA ASP A 151 0.52 5.32 29.38
C ASP A 151 1.19 3.99 29.73
N LEU A 152 0.46 2.89 29.59
CA LEU A 152 1.00 1.55 29.81
C LEU A 152 2.10 1.21 28.79
N ALA A 153 1.92 1.58 27.53
CA ALA A 153 2.97 1.42 26.51
C ALA A 153 4.22 2.27 26.84
N VAL A 154 4.06 3.45 27.45
CA VAL A 154 5.18 4.28 27.93
C VAL A 154 5.91 3.59 29.08
N GLU A 155 5.21 2.88 29.95
CA GLU A 155 5.84 2.14 31.05
C GLU A 155 6.61 0.90 30.56
N GLU A 156 6.10 0.24 29.52
CA GLU A 156 6.62 -1.06 29.05
C GLU A 156 7.61 -0.96 27.88
N HIS A 157 7.84 0.22 27.31
CA HIS A 157 8.65 0.33 26.08
C HIS A 157 10.13 -0.04 26.26
N THR A 158 10.69 0.06 27.48
CA THR A 158 12.14 -0.10 27.69
C THR A 158 12.58 -1.55 27.41
N PRO A 159 11.98 -2.58 28.04
CA PRO A 159 12.27 -3.98 27.69
C PRO A 159 12.12 -4.32 26.22
N TRP A 160 11.16 -3.70 25.50
CA TRP A 160 10.98 -3.92 24.07
C TRP A 160 12.20 -3.48 23.25
N HIS A 161 12.75 -2.30 23.57
CA HIS A 161 13.93 -1.78 22.88
C HIS A 161 15.23 -2.50 23.28
N GLU A 162 15.35 -2.91 24.55
CA GLU A 162 16.48 -3.74 25.00
C GLU A 162 16.50 -5.09 24.28
N ALA A 163 15.35 -5.71 24.05
CA ALA A 163 15.25 -6.98 23.30
C ALA A 163 15.71 -6.85 21.84
N LEU A 164 15.63 -5.66 21.25
CA LEU A 164 16.16 -5.35 19.91
C LEU A 164 17.67 -5.09 19.89
N GLY A 165 18.31 -5.03 21.06
CA GLY A 165 19.70 -4.63 21.19
C GLY A 165 19.91 -3.12 21.02
N VAL A 166 18.87 -2.30 21.24
CA VAL A 166 19.02 -0.83 21.24
C VAL A 166 19.89 -0.42 22.44
N PRO A 167 20.94 0.40 22.23
CA PRO A 167 21.72 0.93 23.35
C PRO A 167 20.86 1.74 24.31
N ILE A 168 21.06 1.57 25.62
CA ILE A 168 20.27 2.26 26.67
C ILE A 168 20.25 3.78 26.45
N SER A 169 21.38 4.37 26.04
CA SER A 169 21.50 5.80 25.76
C SER A 169 20.63 6.28 24.58
N ALA A 170 20.27 5.38 23.67
CA ALA A 170 19.47 5.68 22.47
C ALA A 170 17.97 5.46 22.69
N ILE A 171 17.57 4.67 23.69
CA ILE A 171 16.17 4.33 23.97
C ILE A 171 15.28 5.59 24.07
N PRO A 172 15.65 6.67 24.80
CA PRO A 172 14.79 7.85 24.91
C PRO A 172 14.48 8.52 23.57
N GLU A 173 15.39 8.44 22.61
CA GLU A 173 15.20 8.99 21.27
C GLU A 173 14.31 8.09 20.42
N ILE A 174 14.67 6.81 20.33
CA ILE A 174 14.04 5.85 19.43
C ILE A 174 12.61 5.52 19.88
N SER A 175 12.40 5.35 21.20
CA SER A 175 11.08 5.06 21.73
C SER A 175 10.12 6.22 21.53
N THR A 176 10.61 7.46 21.40
CA THR A 176 9.76 8.62 21.10
C THR A 176 9.06 8.44 19.75
N TYR A 177 9.76 8.00 18.72
CA TYR A 177 9.15 7.71 17.41
C TYR A 177 8.18 6.52 17.49
N PHE A 178 8.55 5.44 18.17
CA PHE A 178 7.68 4.27 18.31
C PHE A 178 6.37 4.61 19.03
N LEU A 179 6.43 5.29 20.17
CA LEU A 179 5.26 5.65 20.97
C LEU A 179 4.38 6.70 20.28
N GLN A 180 4.98 7.62 19.52
CA GLN A 180 4.22 8.55 18.68
C GLN A 180 3.59 7.87 17.45
N SER A 181 3.92 6.61 17.17
CA SER A 181 3.35 5.88 16.04
C SER A 181 1.95 5.30 16.29
N PHE A 182 1.44 5.35 17.52
CA PHE A 182 0.11 4.78 17.86
C PHE A 182 -1.03 5.80 17.86
N GLY A 183 -0.73 7.09 17.70
CA GLY A 183 -1.70 8.17 17.76
C GLY A 183 -1.35 9.23 18.80
N ASN A 184 -2.22 10.22 18.98
CA ASN A 184 -2.02 11.28 19.97
C ASN A 184 -2.84 11.03 21.24
N ARG A 185 -2.16 10.79 22.36
CA ARG A 185 -2.78 10.57 23.68
C ARG A 185 -3.84 11.60 24.07
N THR A 186 -3.58 12.88 23.84
CA THR A 186 -4.46 13.97 24.29
C THR A 186 -5.68 14.10 23.39
N ARG A 187 -5.46 14.11 22.08
CA ARG A 187 -6.51 14.29 21.07
C ARG A 187 -7.29 13.01 20.77
N ILE A 188 -6.76 11.85 21.11
CA ILE A 188 -7.35 10.53 20.83
C ILE A 188 -7.59 10.37 19.32
N ASP A 189 -6.57 10.74 18.56
CA ASP A 189 -6.58 10.71 17.10
C ASP A 189 -5.37 9.94 16.53
N TYR A 190 -5.49 9.51 15.29
CA TYR A 190 -4.44 8.84 14.53
C TYR A 190 -4.48 9.29 13.06
N GLY A 191 -3.35 9.28 12.36
CA GLY A 191 -3.27 9.67 10.95
C GLY A 191 -1.87 9.43 10.38
N SER A 192 -1.64 9.89 9.15
CA SER A 192 -0.42 9.60 8.37
C SER A 192 0.86 10.13 9.02
N GLY A 193 0.79 11.17 9.85
CA GLY A 193 1.94 11.62 10.66
C GLY A 193 2.37 10.60 11.72
N HIS A 194 1.43 9.84 12.28
CA HIS A 194 1.72 8.74 13.22
C HIS A 194 2.24 7.51 12.48
N GLU A 195 1.66 7.21 11.31
CA GLU A 195 2.18 6.19 10.40
C GLU A 195 3.65 6.47 10.03
N LEU A 196 3.98 7.72 9.71
CA LEU A 196 5.35 8.16 9.43
C LEU A 196 6.29 7.98 10.63
N ASN A 197 5.79 8.15 11.86
CA ASN A 197 6.59 7.88 13.06
C ASN A 197 6.99 6.41 13.18
N PHE A 198 6.17 5.48 12.69
CA PHE A 198 6.55 4.07 12.60
C PHE A 198 7.71 3.86 11.61
N ILE A 199 7.67 4.51 10.45
CA ILE A 199 8.77 4.47 9.48
C ILE A 199 10.04 5.11 10.03
N LEU A 200 9.92 6.23 10.77
CA LEU A 200 11.05 6.87 11.43
C LEU A 200 11.68 5.94 12.49
N TRP A 201 10.87 5.20 13.24
CA TRP A 201 11.37 4.20 14.16
C TRP A 201 12.17 3.10 13.43
N LEU A 202 11.66 2.57 12.31
CA LEU A 202 12.40 1.61 11.48
C LEU A 202 13.69 2.22 10.89
N LEU A 203 13.65 3.49 10.49
CA LEU A 203 14.83 4.22 10.03
C LEU A 203 15.88 4.34 11.15
N CYS A 204 15.48 4.61 12.38
CA CYS A 204 16.38 4.61 13.53
C CYS A 204 17.04 3.23 13.73
N LEU A 205 16.29 2.13 13.59
CA LEU A 205 16.86 0.78 13.66
C LEU A 205 17.86 0.52 12.53
N TYR A 206 17.62 1.07 11.33
CA TYR A 206 18.58 1.00 10.22
C TYR A 206 19.86 1.80 10.53
N GLN A 207 19.72 3.01 11.06
CA GLN A 207 20.85 3.86 11.47
C GLN A 207 21.71 3.21 12.56
N LEU A 208 21.10 2.38 13.42
CA LEU A 208 21.79 1.58 14.44
C LEU A 208 22.34 0.24 13.93
N ARG A 209 22.22 -0.04 12.62
CA ARG A 209 22.63 -1.31 12.00
C ARG A 209 21.92 -2.55 12.59
N ILE A 210 20.75 -2.37 13.20
CA ILE A 210 19.90 -3.47 13.72
C ILE A 210 19.13 -4.13 12.57
N VAL A 211 18.69 -3.32 11.60
CA VAL A 211 18.11 -3.80 10.34
C VAL A 211 19.03 -3.42 9.18
N ALA A 212 19.10 -4.29 8.18
CA ALA A 212 19.94 -4.09 6.99
C ALA A 212 19.07 -3.96 5.72
N PRO A 213 19.64 -3.52 4.58
CA PRO A 213 18.91 -3.47 3.30
C PRO A 213 18.28 -4.81 2.88
N SER A 214 18.87 -5.93 3.28
CA SER A 214 18.31 -7.27 3.06
C SER A 214 16.97 -7.49 3.78
N ASP A 215 16.68 -6.72 4.83
CA ASP A 215 15.43 -6.79 5.60
C ASP A 215 14.34 -5.87 5.05
N PHE A 216 14.60 -5.00 4.07
CA PHE A 216 13.64 -3.98 3.62
C PHE A 216 12.33 -4.56 3.11
N ARG A 217 12.42 -5.59 2.26
CA ARG A 217 11.25 -6.28 1.74
C ARG A 217 10.40 -6.92 2.85
N PRO A 218 10.95 -7.78 3.75
CA PRO A 218 10.15 -8.34 4.83
C PRO A 218 9.73 -7.30 5.89
N LEU A 219 10.45 -6.18 6.06
CA LEU A 219 9.98 -5.06 6.88
C LEU A 219 8.66 -4.50 6.36
N VAL A 220 8.52 -4.32 5.05
CA VAL A 220 7.25 -3.85 4.48
C VAL A 220 6.20 -4.96 4.47
N LEU A 221 6.52 -6.14 3.96
CA LEU A 221 5.53 -7.19 3.70
C LEU A 221 5.05 -7.94 4.95
N LYS A 222 5.81 -7.90 6.06
CA LYS A 222 5.44 -8.58 7.32
C LYS A 222 5.31 -7.62 8.48
N VAL A 223 6.35 -6.83 8.77
CA VAL A 223 6.34 -5.93 9.94
C VAL A 223 5.33 -4.80 9.76
N PHE A 224 5.34 -4.11 8.62
CA PHE A 224 4.38 -3.03 8.35
C PHE A 224 2.95 -3.57 8.18
N THR A 225 2.74 -4.72 7.53
CA THR A 225 1.43 -5.39 7.51
C THR A 225 0.90 -5.66 8.92
N ARG A 226 1.73 -6.23 9.81
CA ARG A 226 1.38 -6.50 11.21
C ARG A 226 1.08 -5.21 12.00
N TYR A 227 1.83 -4.14 11.74
CA TYR A 227 1.57 -2.81 12.30
C TYR A 227 0.21 -2.26 11.86
N LEU A 228 -0.14 -2.36 10.58
CA LEU A 228 -1.46 -1.94 10.09
C LEU A 228 -2.60 -2.72 10.76
N GLU A 229 -2.45 -4.04 10.90
CA GLU A 229 -3.43 -4.88 11.59
C GLU A 229 -3.61 -4.48 13.06
N MET A 230 -2.51 -4.24 13.77
CA MET A 230 -2.53 -3.73 15.15
C MET A 230 -3.21 -2.36 15.22
N MET A 231 -2.85 -1.44 14.32
CA MET A 231 -3.44 -0.10 14.30
C MET A 231 -4.94 -0.12 13.98
N ARG A 232 -5.40 -1.01 13.09
CA ARG A 232 -6.84 -1.21 12.84
C ARG A 232 -7.57 -1.71 14.08
N LYS A 233 -6.95 -2.54 14.92
CA LYS A 233 -7.50 -2.96 16.22
C LYS A 233 -7.57 -1.76 17.16
N ILE A 234 -6.48 -1.00 17.33
CA ILE A 234 -6.45 0.20 18.19
C ILE A 234 -7.51 1.22 17.77
N GLN A 235 -7.60 1.53 16.47
CA GLN A 235 -8.58 2.44 15.89
C GLN A 235 -10.02 2.03 16.22
N LYS A 236 -10.35 0.74 16.09
CA LYS A 236 -11.68 0.20 16.39
C LYS A 236 -11.97 0.12 17.88
N THR A 237 -11.01 -0.34 18.68
CA THR A 237 -11.16 -0.48 20.13
C THR A 237 -11.43 0.86 20.78
N TYR A 238 -10.69 1.89 20.40
CA TYR A 238 -10.78 3.20 21.02
C TYR A 238 -11.50 4.27 20.19
N TYR A 239 -12.12 3.91 19.07
CA TYR A 239 -12.83 4.86 18.21
C TYR A 239 -12.00 6.10 17.86
N LEU A 240 -10.72 5.91 17.48
CA LEU A 240 -9.79 7.01 17.27
C LEU A 240 -10.26 7.96 16.17
N GLU A 241 -10.14 9.26 16.38
CA GLU A 241 -10.49 10.26 15.37
C GLU A 241 -9.42 10.33 14.25
N PRO A 242 -9.81 10.61 12.99
CA PRO A 242 -8.83 10.88 11.93
C PRO A 242 -8.08 12.19 12.14
N ALA A 243 -6.77 12.12 12.35
CA ALA A 243 -5.89 13.27 12.57
C ALA A 243 -5.55 13.95 11.24
N GLY A 244 -5.93 15.22 11.09
CA GLY A 244 -5.61 15.99 9.89
C GLY A 244 -6.29 15.48 8.62
N SER A 245 -7.41 14.75 8.75
CA SER A 245 -8.15 14.28 7.58
C SER A 245 -8.63 15.47 6.74
N HIS A 246 -8.40 15.39 5.44
CA HIS A 246 -9.01 16.31 4.48
C HIS A 246 -10.43 15.84 4.08
N GLY A 247 -11.02 14.92 4.85
CA GLY A 247 -12.27 14.23 4.52
C GLY A 247 -12.18 13.58 3.13
N VAL A 248 -13.17 13.87 2.27
CA VAL A 248 -13.22 13.37 0.88
C VAL A 248 -12.04 13.79 0.00
N TRP A 249 -11.23 14.76 0.43
CA TRP A 249 -10.03 15.21 -0.30
C TRP A 249 -8.75 14.49 0.15
N GLY A 250 -8.83 13.64 1.17
CA GLY A 250 -7.74 12.74 1.56
C GLY A 250 -7.78 11.44 0.77
N LEU A 251 -6.62 10.78 0.67
CA LEU A 251 -6.54 9.44 0.07
C LEU A 251 -7.26 8.39 0.94
N ASP A 252 -7.05 8.47 2.25
CA ASP A 252 -7.70 7.68 3.29
C ASP A 252 -7.72 8.50 4.59
N ASP A 253 -8.57 8.11 5.55
CA ASP A 253 -8.70 8.82 6.82
C ASP A 253 -7.45 8.70 7.70
N TYR A 254 -6.74 7.57 7.62
CA TYR A 254 -5.67 7.24 8.56
C TYR A 254 -4.31 6.99 7.90
N GLN A 255 -4.28 6.30 6.75
CA GLN A 255 -3.06 5.74 6.17
C GLN A 255 -2.69 6.36 4.82
N PHE A 256 -1.41 6.36 4.50
CA PHE A 256 -0.92 6.72 3.16
C PHE A 256 0.00 5.64 2.58
N LEU A 257 0.92 5.13 3.38
CA LEU A 257 1.96 4.20 2.94
C LEU A 257 1.50 2.82 2.41
N PRO A 258 0.34 2.24 2.80
CA PRO A 258 -0.12 0.97 2.23
C PRO A 258 -0.47 1.13 0.75
N PHE A 259 -0.90 2.33 0.35
CA PHE A 259 -1.15 2.65 -1.05
C PHE A 259 0.17 2.83 -1.82
N LEU A 260 1.16 3.51 -1.23
CA LEU A 260 2.48 3.67 -1.86
C LEU A 260 3.16 2.30 -2.07
N PHE A 261 3.32 1.53 -1.00
CA PHE A 261 3.96 0.22 -1.05
C PHE A 261 3.13 -0.77 -1.89
N GLY A 262 1.81 -0.77 -1.73
CA GLY A 262 0.94 -1.66 -2.49
C GLY A 262 0.87 -1.35 -3.98
N ALA A 263 1.03 -0.08 -4.39
CA ALA A 263 1.17 0.28 -5.80
C ALA A 263 2.47 -0.30 -6.39
N SER A 264 3.57 -0.24 -5.63
CA SER A 264 4.84 -0.86 -6.01
C SER A 264 4.73 -2.38 -6.15
N GLN A 265 4.06 -3.07 -5.21
CA GLN A 265 3.78 -4.51 -5.32
C GLN A 265 3.03 -4.88 -6.62
N LEU A 266 2.26 -3.95 -7.19
CA LEU A 266 1.40 -4.17 -8.36
C LEU A 266 1.97 -3.61 -9.67
N LEU A 267 3.20 -3.06 -9.66
CA LEU A 267 3.76 -2.26 -10.76
C LEU A 267 3.66 -2.95 -12.13
N HIS A 268 4.03 -4.22 -12.22
CA HIS A 268 3.96 -5.02 -13.45
C HIS A 268 2.99 -6.20 -13.35
N HIS A 269 2.03 -6.13 -12.42
CA HIS A 269 1.12 -7.24 -12.19
C HIS A 269 0.35 -7.60 -13.48
N PRO A 270 0.24 -8.88 -13.88
CA PRO A 270 -0.27 -9.26 -15.21
C PRO A 270 -1.76 -8.98 -15.42
N PHE A 271 -2.59 -9.02 -14.36
CA PHE A 271 -4.05 -8.94 -14.47
C PHE A 271 -4.71 -7.84 -13.62
N ILE A 272 -4.31 -7.70 -12.36
CA ILE A 272 -4.75 -6.60 -11.48
C ILE A 272 -4.28 -5.26 -12.06
N ARG A 273 -5.20 -4.31 -12.18
CA ARG A 273 -4.98 -2.94 -12.69
C ARG A 273 -5.54 -1.96 -11.67
N PRO A 274 -5.24 -0.64 -11.76
CA PRO A 274 -5.80 0.35 -10.84
C PRO A 274 -7.34 0.26 -10.69
N LEU A 275 -8.07 0.01 -11.78
CA LEU A 275 -9.54 -0.12 -11.75
C LEU A 275 -10.04 -1.37 -10.99
N SER A 276 -9.18 -2.36 -10.76
CA SER A 276 -9.54 -3.57 -10.00
C SER A 276 -9.94 -3.27 -8.54
N ILE A 277 -9.66 -2.07 -8.02
CA ILE A 277 -10.11 -1.63 -6.70
C ILE A 277 -11.65 -1.58 -6.55
N HIS A 278 -12.40 -1.56 -7.65
CA HIS A 278 -13.87 -1.63 -7.63
C HIS A 278 -14.41 -3.06 -7.68
N GLN A 279 -13.55 -4.07 -7.84
CA GLN A 279 -13.96 -5.46 -8.03
C GLN A 279 -13.88 -6.21 -6.70
N SER A 280 -15.03 -6.39 -6.03
CA SER A 280 -15.09 -7.00 -4.68
C SER A 280 -14.39 -8.37 -4.59
N LEU A 281 -14.58 -9.24 -5.59
CA LEU A 281 -13.90 -10.55 -5.64
C LEU A 281 -12.38 -10.43 -5.73
N THR A 282 -11.86 -9.39 -6.41
CA THR A 282 -10.41 -9.15 -6.47
C THR A 282 -9.90 -8.67 -5.11
N LEU A 283 -10.64 -7.79 -4.44
CA LEU A 283 -10.29 -7.32 -3.10
C LEU A 283 -10.30 -8.44 -2.05
N GLU A 284 -11.29 -9.33 -2.12
CA GLU A 284 -11.43 -10.45 -1.19
C GLU A 284 -10.31 -11.49 -1.38
N GLU A 285 -10.05 -11.89 -2.63
CA GLU A 285 -9.07 -12.93 -2.95
C GLU A 285 -7.64 -12.42 -2.72
N TYR A 286 -7.31 -11.23 -3.20
CA TYR A 286 -5.93 -10.72 -3.25
C TYR A 286 -5.58 -9.71 -2.15
N GLY A 287 -6.57 -9.28 -1.35
CA GLY A 287 -6.36 -8.26 -0.31
C GLY A 287 -5.39 -8.64 0.79
N LYS A 288 -5.15 -9.95 1.01
CA LYS A 288 -4.14 -10.44 1.95
C LYS A 288 -2.70 -10.32 1.41
N ASP A 289 -2.54 -10.33 0.09
CA ASP A 289 -1.24 -10.35 -0.57
C ASP A 289 -0.76 -8.98 -1.04
N TYR A 290 -1.68 -8.04 -1.29
CA TYR A 290 -1.36 -6.72 -1.81
C TYR A 290 -1.90 -5.62 -0.89
N LEU A 291 -0.99 -4.84 -0.30
CA LEU A 291 -1.29 -3.80 0.70
C LEU A 291 -2.33 -2.79 0.21
N TYR A 292 -2.27 -2.41 -1.07
CA TYR A 292 -3.22 -1.46 -1.66
C TYR A 292 -4.64 -2.05 -1.60
N LEU A 293 -4.81 -3.29 -2.09
CA LEU A 293 -6.11 -3.95 -2.12
C LEU A 293 -6.62 -4.24 -0.71
N GLY A 294 -5.73 -4.67 0.19
CA GLY A 294 -6.07 -4.87 1.60
C GLY A 294 -6.53 -3.59 2.30
N GLN A 295 -5.91 -2.44 1.99
CA GLN A 295 -6.34 -1.15 2.52
C GLN A 295 -7.68 -0.71 1.93
N VAL A 296 -7.91 -0.85 0.62
CA VAL A 296 -9.21 -0.57 -0.02
C VAL A 296 -10.31 -1.45 0.59
N ASN A 297 -10.04 -2.74 0.78
CA ASN A 297 -10.99 -3.66 1.40
C ASN A 297 -11.35 -3.23 2.83
N PHE A 298 -10.35 -2.81 3.61
CA PHE A 298 -10.56 -2.28 4.95
C PHE A 298 -11.44 -1.01 4.94
N VAL A 299 -11.15 -0.05 4.04
CA VAL A 299 -11.95 1.19 3.90
C VAL A 299 -13.40 0.85 3.57
N ASN A 300 -13.64 -0.03 2.60
CA ASN A 300 -15.00 -0.46 2.26
C ASN A 300 -15.72 -1.14 3.43
N SER A 301 -15.00 -1.87 4.29
CA SER A 301 -15.59 -2.55 5.45
C SER A 301 -16.04 -1.63 6.58
N VAL A 302 -15.50 -0.39 6.66
CA VAL A 302 -15.81 0.55 7.75
C VAL A 302 -16.73 1.70 7.30
N LYS A 303 -16.98 1.86 6.00
CA LYS A 303 -17.83 2.92 5.46
C LYS A 303 -19.23 2.38 5.20
N ASN A 304 -20.24 3.10 5.70
CA ASN A 304 -21.65 2.70 5.62
C ASN A 304 -22.29 2.97 4.25
N VAL A 305 -21.57 3.57 3.31
CA VAL A 305 -22.07 3.91 1.96
C VAL A 305 -21.34 3.02 0.97
N GLU A 306 -22.10 2.30 0.15
CA GLU A 306 -21.53 1.42 -0.86
C GLU A 306 -20.94 2.24 -2.03
N GLY A 307 -19.67 1.98 -2.34
CA GLY A 307 -18.96 2.56 -3.48
C GLY A 307 -17.93 3.64 -3.12
N LEU A 308 -16.67 3.38 -3.50
CA LEU A 308 -15.51 4.26 -3.26
C LEU A 308 -15.75 5.71 -3.70
N ARG A 309 -16.45 5.92 -4.81
CA ARG A 309 -16.82 7.26 -5.30
C ARG A 309 -17.49 8.16 -4.25
N TRP A 310 -18.24 7.59 -3.31
CA TRP A 310 -19.06 8.35 -2.36
C TRP A 310 -18.33 8.67 -1.06
N HIS A 311 -17.40 7.82 -0.63
CA HIS A 311 -16.68 8.01 0.64
C HIS A 311 -15.16 8.24 0.48
N SER A 312 -14.60 7.96 -0.70
CA SER A 312 -13.18 8.04 -1.02
C SER A 312 -12.95 8.43 -2.50
N PRO A 313 -13.44 9.61 -2.95
CA PRO A 313 -13.39 9.98 -4.37
C PRO A 313 -11.96 10.15 -4.90
N MET A 314 -10.97 10.47 -4.07
CA MET A 314 -9.57 10.52 -4.50
C MET A 314 -9.03 9.13 -4.88
N LEU A 315 -9.43 8.06 -4.16
CA LEU A 315 -9.09 6.68 -4.53
C LEU A 315 -9.80 6.25 -5.83
N ASP A 316 -11.06 6.64 -6.00
CA ASP A 316 -11.86 6.41 -7.22
C ASP A 316 -11.23 7.12 -8.45
N ASP A 317 -10.78 8.37 -8.26
CA ASP A 317 -10.10 9.16 -9.30
C ASP A 317 -8.76 8.54 -9.70
N VAL A 318 -7.96 8.06 -8.73
CA VAL A 318 -6.71 7.33 -9.02
C VAL A 318 -7.02 6.05 -9.80
N GLY A 319 -8.06 5.30 -9.45
CA GLY A 319 -8.47 4.11 -10.21
C GLY A 319 -8.83 4.42 -11.67
N SER A 320 -9.50 5.55 -11.91
CA SER A 320 -10.08 5.91 -13.22
C SER A 320 -9.15 6.71 -14.14
N ARG A 321 -8.32 7.64 -13.61
CA ARG A 321 -7.47 8.53 -14.43
C ARG A 321 -6.33 7.82 -15.15
N PHE A 322 -5.79 6.72 -14.60
CA PHE A 322 -4.74 5.96 -15.27
C PHE A 322 -5.21 5.31 -16.59
N GLN A 323 -6.51 5.11 -16.77
CA GLN A 323 -7.05 4.62 -18.04
C GLN A 323 -7.23 5.73 -19.09
N ALA A 324 -7.48 6.98 -18.67
CA ALA A 324 -7.63 8.11 -19.58
C ALA A 324 -6.32 8.43 -20.32
N VAL A 325 -5.18 8.34 -19.64
CA VAL A 325 -3.84 8.44 -20.25
C VAL A 325 -3.62 7.30 -21.27
N LEU A 326 -4.06 6.08 -20.96
CA LEU A 326 -3.97 4.93 -21.87
C LEU A 326 -4.94 4.98 -23.07
N LEU A 327 -6.01 5.79 -22.99
CA LEU A 327 -7.03 5.93 -24.04
C LEU A 327 -6.84 7.17 -24.91
N GLN A 328 -6.16 8.22 -24.42
CA GLN A 328 -5.82 9.40 -25.23
C GLN A 328 -4.72 9.11 -26.26
N ASP A 329 -3.82 8.15 -26.01
CA ASP A 329 -2.77 7.73 -26.95
C ASP A 329 -3.22 6.69 -28.00
N LYS A 330 -4.53 6.43 -28.10
CA LYS A 330 -5.12 5.53 -29.11
C LYS A 330 -5.94 6.25 -30.19
N ARG A 331 -5.81 7.57 -30.34
CA ARG A 331 -6.42 8.32 -31.45
C ARG A 331 -5.40 8.86 -32.42
#